data_AF-A0AAV5Y5Z9-F1
#
_entry.id   AF-A0AAV5Y5Z9-F1
#
_cell.length_a   1.000
_cell.length_b   1.000
_cell.length_c   1.000
_cell.angle_alpha   90.00
_cell.angle_beta   90.00
_cell.angle_gamma   90.00
#
_symmetry.space_group_name_H-M   'P 1'
#
loop_
_entity.id
_entity.type
_entity.pdbx_description
1 polymer ?
#
loop_
_entity_poly.entity_id
_entity_poly.type
_entity_poly.pdbx_seq_one_letter_code
_entity_poly.pdbx_strand_id
1 'polypeptide(L)'
;MSPARRPRWGTIRALVTDVDGVLTDGGIYYTEHGDELKRFDVRDGQGLVSLREAGVLTAIVTRRQSAIVARRARELGIAEV
;
A
#
# COMPACT_ATOMS: atom_id res chain seq x y z
N MET A 1 -20.33 -21.07 -10.44
CA MET A 1 -20.18 -19.68 -9.96
C MET A 1 -20.04 -18.79 -11.18
N SER A 2 -20.91 -17.79 -11.36
CA SER A 2 -20.70 -16.79 -12.42
C SER A 2 -19.44 -15.98 -12.14
N PRO A 3 -18.60 -15.67 -13.16
CA PRO A 3 -17.42 -14.86 -12.94
C PRO A 3 -17.85 -13.46 -12.46
N ALA A 4 -17.22 -12.98 -11.40
CA ALA A 4 -17.47 -11.64 -10.88
C ALA A 4 -17.25 -10.60 -12.00
N ARG A 5 -18.22 -9.70 -12.17
CA ARG A 5 -18.18 -8.62 -13.17
C ARG A 5 -16.92 -7.79 -12.94
N ARG A 6 -16.00 -7.76 -13.91
CA ARG A 6 -14.76 -6.98 -13.80
C ARG A 6 -15.09 -5.48 -13.76
N PRO A 7 -14.49 -4.71 -12.84
CA PRO A 7 -14.68 -3.27 -12.84
C PRO A 7 -14.16 -2.67 -14.15
N ARG A 8 -14.82 -1.60 -14.61
CA ARG A 8 -14.29 -0.79 -15.70
C ARG A 8 -13.17 0.08 -15.12
N TRP A 9 -11.94 -0.17 -15.52
CA TRP A 9 -10.76 0.52 -14.98
C TRP A 9 -10.87 2.05 -15.03
N GLY A 10 -11.50 2.60 -16.08
CA GLY A 10 -11.68 4.05 -16.25
C GLY A 10 -12.67 4.73 -15.29
N THR A 11 -13.38 3.99 -14.43
CA THR A 11 -14.28 4.57 -13.42
C THR A 11 -13.71 4.54 -12.01
N ILE A 12 -12.51 3.99 -11.82
CA ILE A 12 -11.89 3.90 -10.50
C ILE A 12 -11.36 5.29 -10.11
N ARG A 13 -11.79 5.78 -8.95
CA ARG A 13 -11.41 7.09 -8.42
C ARG A 13 -10.51 7.00 -7.19
N ALA A 14 -10.42 5.82 -6.58
CA ALA A 14 -9.59 5.57 -5.41
C ALA A 14 -9.04 4.15 -5.40
N LEU A 15 -7.85 3.98 -4.84
CA LEU A 15 -7.25 2.72 -4.45
C LEU A 15 -6.96 2.75 -2.95
N VAL A 16 -7.52 1.79 -2.21
CA VAL A 16 -7.24 1.57 -0.80
C VAL A 16 -6.55 0.22 -0.68
N THR A 17 -5.42 0.17 0.02
CA THR A 17 -4.62 -1.05 0.14
C THR A 17 -4.27 -1.36 1.59
N ASP A 18 -4.20 -2.66 1.91
CA ASP A 18 -3.52 -3.11 3.12
C ASP A 18 -2.00 -3.03 2.93
N VAL A 19 -1.25 -3.24 4.00
CA VAL A 19 0.21 -3.27 4.02
C VAL A 19 0.71 -4.70 4.04
N ASP A 20 0.43 -5.44 5.12
CA ASP A 20 1.09 -6.71 5.37
C ASP A 20 0.52 -7.82 4.50
N GLY A 21 1.36 -8.33 3.58
CA GLY A 21 0.94 -9.32 2.57
C GLY A 21 0.31 -8.71 1.32
N VAL A 22 0.29 -7.37 1.20
CA VAL A 22 -0.11 -6.65 -0.01
C VAL A 22 1.01 -5.76 -0.52
N LEU A 23 1.41 -4.74 0.24
CA LEU A 23 2.56 -3.89 -0.08
C LEU A 23 3.89 -4.47 0.43
N THR A 24 3.81 -5.48 1.29
CA THR A 24 4.95 -6.26 1.77
C THR A 24 4.79 -7.72 1.38
N ASP A 25 5.85 -8.50 1.61
CA ASP A 25 5.83 -9.96 1.45
C ASP A 25 5.01 -10.71 2.51
N GLY A 26 4.38 -10.00 3.45
CA GLY A 26 3.62 -10.59 4.56
C GLY A 26 4.49 -11.12 5.69
N GLY A 27 5.81 -10.99 5.58
CA GLY A 27 6.74 -11.32 6.65
C GLY A 27 6.72 -10.28 7.77
N ILE A 28 7.02 -10.75 8.98
CA ILE A 28 7.24 -9.89 10.14
C ILE A 28 8.67 -10.14 10.60
N TYR A 29 9.50 -9.09 10.54
CA TYR A 29 10.92 -9.17 10.88
C TYR A 29 11.20 -8.36 12.14
N TYR A 30 11.85 -9.00 13.11
CA TYR A 30 12.27 -8.37 14.36
C TYR A 30 13.77 -8.55 14.58
N THR A 31 14.40 -7.56 15.19
CA THR A 31 15.72 -7.71 15.82
C THR A 31 15.56 -8.19 17.26
N GLU A 32 16.63 -8.71 17.86
CA GLU A 32 16.64 -9.07 19.30
C GLU A 32 16.41 -7.86 20.22
N HIS A 33 16.58 -6.64 19.71
CA HIS A 33 16.35 -5.39 20.42
C HIS A 33 14.92 -4.83 20.25
N GLY A 34 14.07 -5.51 19.47
CA GLY A 34 12.67 -5.13 19.28
C GLY A 34 12.42 -4.18 18.11
N ASP A 35 13.41 -3.92 17.26
CA ASP A 35 13.18 -3.16 16.03
C ASP A 35 12.32 -3.97 15.07
N GLU A 36 11.37 -3.31 14.39
CA GLU A 36 10.58 -3.93 13.33
C GLU A 36 11.19 -3.57 11.96
N LEU A 37 11.24 -4.52 11.03
CA LEU A 37 11.61 -4.27 9.64
C LEU A 37 10.47 -4.70 8.71
N LYS A 38 10.28 -3.95 7.62
CA LYS A 38 9.34 -4.28 6.53
C LYS A 38 10.03 -4.09 5.19
N ARG A 39 9.82 -5.02 4.26
CA ARG A 39 10.27 -4.93 2.87
C ARG A 39 9.12 -4.48 1.98
N PHE A 40 9.32 -3.40 1.23
CA PHE A 40 8.38 -2.91 0.21
C PHE A 40 8.99 -3.10 -1.18
N ASP A 41 8.17 -3.27 -2.22
CA ASP A 41 8.64 -3.30 -3.62
C ASP A 41 8.67 -1.88 -4.22
N VAL A 42 9.73 -1.58 -4.97
CA VAL A 42 9.92 -0.28 -5.63
C VAL A 42 8.93 -0.11 -6.79
N ARG A 43 8.62 -1.19 -7.51
CA ARG A 43 7.67 -1.19 -8.64
C ARG A 43 6.25 -0.90 -8.16
N ASP A 44 5.86 -1.45 -7.02
CA ASP A 44 4.58 -1.12 -6.39
C ASP A 44 4.52 0.36 -6.01
N GLY A 45 5.62 0.90 -5.49
CA GLY A 45 5.76 2.33 -5.23
C GLY A 45 5.56 3.17 -6.49
N GLN A 46 6.19 2.79 -7.61
CA GLN A 46 6.01 3.49 -8.88
C GLN A 46 4.56 3.43 -9.37
N GLY A 47 3.90 2.26 -9.26
CA GLY A 47 2.49 2.11 -9.62
C GLY A 47 1.56 3.02 -8.80
N LEU A 48 1.78 3.11 -7.48
CA LEU A 48 1.02 3.99 -6.60
C LEU A 48 1.24 5.47 -6.94
N VAL A 49 2.47 5.86 -7.27
CA VAL A 49 2.77 7.23 -7.73
C VAL A 49 2.06 7.53 -9.05
N SER A 50 2.11 6.61 -10.03
CA SER A 50 1.42 6.80 -11.31
C SER A 50 -0.09 6.90 -11.16
N LEU A 51 -0.71 6.13 -10.25
CA LEU A 51 -2.14 6.25 -9.95
C LEU A 51 -2.48 7.62 -9.36
N ARG A 52 -1.67 8.09 -8.40
CA ARG A 52 -1.82 9.43 -7.82
C ARG A 52 -1.71 10.53 -8.88
N GLU A 53 -0.72 10.45 -9.76
CA GLU A 53 -0.54 11.39 -10.88
C GLU A 53 -1.69 11.35 -11.88
N ALA A 54 -2.32 10.19 -12.07
CA ALA A 54 -3.54 10.05 -12.86
C ALA A 54 -4.82 10.55 -12.13
N GLY A 55 -4.69 11.13 -10.94
CA GLY A 55 -5.82 11.67 -10.16
C GLY A 55 -6.64 10.61 -9.41
N VAL A 56 -6.10 9.40 -9.25
CA VAL A 56 -6.69 8.37 -8.40
C VAL A 56 -6.24 8.61 -6.96
N LEU A 57 -7.18 8.74 -6.03
CA LEU A 57 -6.89 8.87 -4.62
C LEU A 57 -6.25 7.57 -4.09
N THR A 58 -5.15 7.66 -3.36
CA THR A 58 -4.52 6.50 -2.72
C THR A 58 -4.60 6.62 -1.20
N ALA A 59 -4.93 5.50 -0.55
CA ALA A 59 -4.98 5.39 0.91
C ALA A 59 -4.47 4.01 1.38
N ILE A 60 -3.93 3.96 2.59
CA ILE A 60 -3.57 2.72 3.28
C ILE A 60 -4.59 2.46 4.39
N VAL A 61 -4.99 1.20 4.57
CA VAL A 61 -5.75 0.76 5.74
C VAL A 61 -5.11 -0.51 6.25
N THR A 62 -4.52 -0.44 7.44
CA THR A 62 -3.84 -1.60 8.03
C THR A 62 -4.09 -1.72 9.53
N ARG A 63 -3.96 -2.93 10.07
CA ARG A 63 -4.15 -3.20 11.50
C ARG A 63 -2.92 -2.86 12.34
N ARG A 64 -1.74 -2.75 11.73
CA ARG A 64 -0.48 -2.46 12.42
C ARG A 64 -0.10 -1.00 12.22
N GLN A 65 -0.13 -0.21 13.29
CA GLN A 65 0.46 1.12 13.28
C GLN A 65 1.97 0.99 13.45
N SER A 66 2.74 1.47 12.47
CA SER A 66 4.20 1.55 12.59
C SER A 66 4.76 2.78 11.90
N ALA A 67 5.85 3.32 12.47
CA ALA A 67 6.54 4.48 11.90
C ALA A 67 7.08 4.21 10.48
N ILE A 68 7.39 2.94 10.16
CA ILE A 68 7.87 2.51 8.86
C ILE A 68 6.79 2.66 7.79
N VAL A 69 5.54 2.26 8.09
CA VAL A 69 4.40 2.44 7.18
C VAL A 69 4.13 3.93 6.95
N ALA A 70 4.10 4.72 8.03
CA ALA A 70 3.88 6.16 7.93
C ALA A 70 4.98 6.86 7.09
N ARG A 71 6.25 6.45 7.25
CA ARG A 71 7.35 6.94 6.41
C ARG A 71 7.15 6.58 4.95
N ARG A 72 6.86 5.31 4.65
CA ARG A 72 6.66 4.84 3.27
C ARG A 72 5.48 5.55 2.60
N ALA A 73 4.38 5.74 3.32
CA ALA A 73 3.23 6.47 2.82
C ALA A 73 3.56 7.92 2.43
N ARG A 74 4.35 8.62 3.26
CA ARG A 74 4.84 9.97 2.93
C ARG A 74 5.72 10.01 1.70
N GLU A 75 6.64 9.04 1.55
CA GLU A 75 7.50 8.93 0.36
C GLU A 75 6.68 8.76 -0.93
N LEU A 76 5.54 8.06 -0.85
CA LEU A 76 4.66 7.80 -1.99
C LEU A 76 3.58 8.88 -2.19
N GLY A 77 3.50 9.87 -1.29
CA GLY A 77 2.46 10.91 -1.33
C GLY A 77 1.04 10.38 -1.11
N ILE A 78 0.88 9.33 -0.31
CA ILE A 78 -0.41 8.76 0.07
C ILE A 78 -1.07 9.69 1.10
N ALA A 79 -2.32 10.07 0.84
CA ALA A 79 -3.00 11.12 1.59
C ALA A 79 -3.43 10.68 3.00
N GLU A 80 -3.84 9.42 3.15
CA GLU A 80 -4.38 8.86 4.40
C GLU A 80 -3.82 7.46 4.67
N VAL A 81 -3.50 7.17 5.94
CA VAL A 81 -2.94 5.92 6.46
C VAL A 81 -3.67 5.51 7.73
#